data_AF-A0A3P9AW44-F1
#
_entry.id   AF-A0A3P9AW44-F1
#
_cell.length_a   1.000
_cell.length_b   1.000
_cell.length_c   1.000
_cell.angle_alpha   90.00
_cell.angle_beta   90.00
_cell.angle_gamma   90.00
#
_symmetry.space_group_name_H-M   'P 1'
#
loop_
_entity.id
_entity.type
_entity.pdbx_description
1 polymer ?
#
loop_
_entity_poly.entity_id
_entity_poly.type
_entity_poly.pdbx_seq_one_letter_code
_entity_poly.pdbx_strand_id
1 'polypeptide(L)'
;MIPCCLLYVFVSVSSESRGQITVTQPGAVSSAVGGSVSIKCRTSQNVYSNYLSWYQQKNGGVPKLLIYYTSSRYSGIPARFTGSGSNSDFTLTISGVQAEDAAVYYFYHCQQHHNYPLTQ
;
A
#
# COMPACT_ATOMS: atom_id res chain seq x y z
N MET A 1 -32.53 -16.34 -8.89
CA MET A 1 -31.80 -17.07 -7.83
C MET A 1 -30.44 -16.38 -7.67
N ILE A 2 -30.37 -15.37 -6.80
CA ILE A 2 -29.18 -14.52 -6.59
C ILE A 2 -28.48 -15.09 -5.34
N PRO A 3 -27.22 -15.56 -5.40
CA PRO A 3 -26.59 -16.17 -4.24
C PRO A 3 -26.36 -15.12 -3.15
N CYS A 4 -26.82 -15.46 -1.95
CA CYS A 4 -26.95 -14.62 -0.78
C CYS A 4 -25.60 -14.39 -0.06
N CYS A 5 -24.99 -13.21 -0.21
CA CYS A 5 -23.87 -12.71 0.61
C CYS A 5 -22.42 -12.98 0.13
N LEU A 6 -22.02 -12.42 -1.01
CA LEU A 6 -20.60 -12.10 -1.24
C LEU A 6 -20.31 -10.70 -0.68
N LEU A 7 -19.76 -10.62 0.53
CA LEU A 7 -19.23 -9.38 1.11
C LEU A 7 -17.97 -8.97 0.32
N TYR A 8 -18.10 -8.00 -0.57
CA TYR A 8 -16.98 -7.39 -1.29
C TYR A 8 -16.40 -6.25 -0.47
N VAL A 9 -15.13 -6.37 -0.10
CA VAL A 9 -14.37 -5.28 0.52
C VAL A 9 -13.86 -4.35 -0.57
N PHE A 10 -14.32 -3.10 -0.58
CA PHE A 10 -13.80 -2.06 -1.46
C PHE A 10 -12.58 -1.40 -0.80
N VAL A 11 -11.43 -1.54 -1.43
CA VAL A 11 -10.21 -0.85 -1.03
C VAL A 11 -10.03 0.35 -1.94
N SER A 12 -10.34 1.55 -1.47
CA SER A 12 -9.99 2.79 -2.16
C SER A 12 -8.49 3.07 -2.01
N VAL A 13 -7.84 3.63 -3.02
CA VAL A 13 -6.38 3.88 -2.96
C VAL A 13 -6.12 5.31 -3.43
N SER A 14 -5.83 6.22 -2.49
CA SER A 14 -5.43 7.60 -2.81
C SER A 14 -3.91 7.70 -2.83
N SER A 15 -3.35 8.51 -3.72
CA SER A 15 -1.90 8.78 -3.77
C SER A 15 -1.68 10.27 -3.57
N GLU A 16 -0.79 10.64 -2.65
CA GLU A 16 -0.22 11.98 -2.56
C GLU A 16 1.24 11.89 -3.04
N SER A 17 1.58 12.60 -4.12
CA SER A 17 2.97 12.73 -4.58
C SER A 17 3.47 14.14 -4.28
N ARG A 18 4.58 14.24 -3.55
CA ARG A 18 5.38 15.46 -3.45
C ARG A 18 6.71 15.21 -4.19
N GLY A 19 6.74 15.51 -5.50
CA GLY A 19 7.95 15.39 -6.33
C GLY A 19 7.69 15.05 -7.80
N GLN A 20 8.76 14.72 -8.54
CA GLN A 20 8.76 14.33 -9.98
C GLN A 20 8.32 12.87 -10.23
N ILE A 21 7.87 12.15 -9.21
CA ILE A 21 7.54 10.72 -9.29
C ILE A 21 6.03 10.53 -9.29
N THR A 22 5.50 9.96 -10.36
CA THR A 22 4.08 9.59 -10.43
C THR A 22 3.89 8.18 -9.91
N VAL A 23 2.82 7.97 -9.15
CA VAL A 23 2.44 6.66 -8.61
C VAL A 23 1.16 6.21 -9.30
N THR A 24 1.19 4.99 -9.86
CA THR A 24 0.07 4.35 -10.53
C THR A 24 -0.38 3.14 -9.72
N GLN A 25 -1.67 3.13 -9.35
CA GLN A 25 -2.29 2.08 -8.55
C GLN A 25 -3.73 1.85 -9.02
N PRO A 26 -4.31 0.66 -8.82
CA PRO A 26 -5.70 0.41 -9.15
C PRO A 26 -6.61 1.28 -8.28
N GLY A 27 -7.66 1.87 -8.88
CA GLY A 27 -8.60 2.73 -8.14
C GLY A 27 -9.37 1.98 -7.05
N ALA A 28 -9.63 0.69 -7.26
CA ALA A 28 -10.08 -0.22 -6.22
C ALA A 28 -9.65 -1.67 -6.51
N VAL A 29 -9.49 -2.44 -5.44
CA VAL A 29 -9.41 -3.91 -5.49
C VAL A 29 -10.41 -4.50 -4.52
N SER A 30 -10.80 -5.74 -4.77
CA SER A 30 -11.72 -6.47 -3.91
C SER A 30 -11.39 -7.95 -3.87
N SER A 31 -11.82 -8.61 -2.80
CA SER A 31 -11.68 -10.05 -2.60
C SER A 31 -12.79 -10.53 -1.69
N ALA A 32 -13.11 -11.82 -1.78
CA ALA A 32 -14.02 -12.47 -0.83
C ALA A 32 -13.37 -12.56 0.55
N VAL A 33 -14.17 -12.54 1.60
CA VAL A 33 -13.70 -12.82 2.97
C VAL A 33 -13.03 -14.20 3.01
N GLY A 34 -11.85 -14.28 3.63
CA GLY A 34 -10.99 -15.47 3.64
C GLY A 34 -10.11 -15.62 2.39
N GLY A 35 -10.37 -14.85 1.33
CA GLY A 35 -9.56 -14.82 0.11
C GLY A 35 -8.26 -14.02 0.28
N SER A 36 -7.54 -13.82 -0.82
CA SER A 36 -6.36 -12.95 -0.87
C SER A 36 -6.60 -11.77 -1.80
N VAL A 37 -5.99 -10.63 -1.50
CA VAL A 37 -5.97 -9.48 -2.39
C VAL A 37 -4.54 -8.93 -2.49
N SER A 38 -4.18 -8.41 -3.66
CA SER A 38 -2.89 -7.78 -3.91
C SER A 38 -3.10 -6.38 -4.50
N ILE A 39 -2.58 -5.38 -3.82
CA ILE A 39 -2.60 -3.98 -4.24
C ILE A 39 -1.26 -3.70 -4.89
N LYS A 40 -1.26 -3.50 -6.20
CA LYS A 40 -0.06 -3.18 -6.98
C LYS A 40 0.13 -1.67 -7.06
N CYS A 41 1.34 -1.21 -6.85
CA CYS A 41 1.76 0.16 -7.00
C CYS A 41 2.97 0.20 -7.94
N ARG A 42 2.88 1.02 -8.98
CA ARG A 42 3.98 1.24 -9.92
C ARG A 42 4.40 2.71 -9.90
N THR A 43 5.68 2.98 -9.71
CA THR A 43 6.24 4.33 -9.79
C THR A 43 6.73 4.63 -11.21
N SER A 44 6.76 5.91 -11.60
CA SER A 44 7.22 6.34 -12.94
C SER A 44 8.71 6.08 -13.19
N GLN A 45 9.49 5.90 -12.13
CA GLN A 45 10.92 5.60 -12.16
C GLN A 45 11.31 4.69 -11.01
N ASN A 46 12.52 4.13 -11.06
CA ASN A 46 13.05 3.31 -9.97
C ASN A 46 13.21 4.16 -8.71
N VAL A 47 12.76 3.63 -7.57
CA VAL A 47 12.88 4.25 -6.27
C VAL A 47 13.56 3.32 -5.28
N TYR A 48 14.27 3.92 -4.32
CA TYR A 48 14.95 3.16 -3.29
C TYR A 48 13.93 2.58 -2.30
N SER A 49 14.01 1.27 -2.08
CA SER A 49 13.16 0.52 -1.13
C SER A 49 13.17 1.11 0.27
N ASN A 50 14.26 1.74 0.69
CA ASN A 50 14.45 2.28 2.04
C ASN A 50 13.56 3.50 2.36
N TYR A 51 12.78 4.02 1.40
CA TYR A 51 11.96 5.21 1.65
C TYR A 51 10.48 5.02 1.32
N LEU A 52 10.03 3.77 1.26
CA LEU A 52 8.64 3.45 0.95
C LEU A 52 7.90 2.82 2.12
N SER A 53 6.60 3.08 2.18
CA SER A 53 5.73 2.63 3.24
C SER A 53 4.30 2.45 2.75
N TRP A 54 3.61 1.47 3.33
CA TRP A 54 2.19 1.21 3.12
C TRP A 54 1.39 1.61 4.36
N TYR A 55 0.31 2.36 4.17
CA TYR A 55 -0.60 2.77 5.23
C TYR A 55 -2.02 2.27 4.99
N GLN A 56 -2.75 2.08 6.08
CA GLN A 56 -4.18 1.79 6.09
C GLN A 56 -4.94 2.93 6.78
N GLN A 57 -6.00 3.43 6.17
CA GLN A 57 -6.89 4.42 6.75
C GLN A 57 -8.33 3.92 6.71
N LYS A 58 -8.91 3.71 7.90
CA LYS A 58 -10.31 3.29 8.02
C LYS A 58 -11.20 4.51 8.23
N ASN A 59 -12.30 4.60 7.48
CA ASN A 59 -13.36 5.61 7.66
C ASN A 59 -12.85 7.06 7.81
N GLY A 60 -11.79 7.45 7.07
CA GLY A 60 -11.20 8.79 7.17
C GLY A 60 -10.43 9.08 8.48
N GLY A 61 -10.20 8.07 9.32
CA GLY A 61 -9.43 8.18 10.57
C GLY A 61 -7.94 8.38 10.35
N VAL A 62 -7.12 8.16 11.39
CA VAL A 62 -5.67 8.33 11.31
C VAL A 62 -5.03 7.22 10.46
N PRO A 63 -4.17 7.54 9.48
CA PRO A 63 -3.42 6.52 8.74
C PRO A 63 -2.52 5.69 9.66
N LYS A 64 -2.63 4.37 9.59
CA LYS A 64 -1.83 3.41 10.35
C LYS A 64 -0.78 2.78 9.45
N LEU A 65 0.48 2.79 9.89
CA LEU A 65 1.59 2.15 9.17
C LEU A 65 1.43 0.61 9.19
N LEU A 66 1.48 0.00 8.02
CA LEU A 66 1.43 -1.46 7.84
C LEU A 66 2.82 -2.05 7.58
N ILE A 67 3.46 -1.59 6.51
CA ILE A 67 4.74 -2.08 6.01
C ILE A 67 5.65 -0.88 5.73
N TYR A 68 6.93 -0.99 6.05
CA TYR A 68 7.98 -0.04 5.72
C TYR A 68 9.16 -0.77 5.07
N TYR A 69 10.04 -0.05 4.38
CA TYR A 69 11.21 -0.61 3.69
C TYR A 69 10.88 -1.81 2.79
N THR A 70 9.82 -1.68 1.99
CA THR A 70 9.27 -2.71 1.09
C THR A 70 8.58 -3.89 1.74
N SER A 71 9.19 -4.53 2.73
CA SER A 71 8.74 -5.83 3.25
C SER A 71 8.72 -5.91 4.78
N SER A 72 9.22 -4.89 5.47
CA SER A 72 9.28 -4.89 6.94
C SER A 72 7.91 -4.53 7.51
N ARG A 73 7.25 -5.49 8.15
CA ARG A 73 5.96 -5.29 8.78
C ARG A 73 6.10 -4.56 10.10
N TYR A 74 5.27 -3.54 10.32
CA TYR A 74 5.25 -2.78 11.57
C TYR A 74 4.75 -3.65 12.74
N SER A 75 5.23 -3.36 13.95
CA SER A 75 4.87 -4.15 15.14
C SER A 75 3.36 -4.08 15.41
N GLY A 76 2.77 -5.22 15.78
CA GLY A 76 1.33 -5.34 16.03
C GLY A 76 0.45 -5.42 14.76
N ILE A 77 1.03 -5.46 13.56
CA ILE A 77 0.31 -5.73 12.32
C ILE A 77 0.20 -7.24 12.09
N PRO A 78 -0.98 -7.80 11.74
CA PRO A 78 -1.15 -9.24 11.51
C PRO A 78 -0.25 -9.80 10.41
N ALA A 79 0.17 -11.06 10.53
CA ALA A 79 1.08 -11.72 9.58
C ALA A 79 0.51 -11.89 8.17
N ARG A 80 -0.81 -11.77 8.05
CA ARG A 80 -1.52 -11.84 6.78
C ARG A 80 -1.20 -10.69 5.83
N PHE A 81 -0.67 -9.57 6.34
CA PHE A 81 -0.18 -8.44 5.57
C PHE A 81 1.29 -8.64 5.21
N THR A 82 1.61 -8.61 3.92
CA THR A 82 2.97 -8.75 3.41
C THR A 82 3.24 -7.71 2.33
N GLY A 83 4.44 -7.13 2.34
CA GLY A 83 4.90 -6.23 1.29
C GLY A 83 6.03 -6.85 0.48
N SER A 84 6.05 -6.55 -0.82
CA SER A 84 7.08 -6.99 -1.74
C SER A 84 7.31 -5.96 -2.84
N GLY A 85 8.41 -6.09 -3.57
CA GLY A 85 8.71 -5.25 -4.71
C GLY A 85 10.15 -4.76 -4.76
N SER A 86 10.48 -4.10 -5.86
CA SER A 86 11.80 -3.50 -6.10
C SER A 86 11.70 -2.52 -7.25
N ASN A 87 12.68 -1.62 -7.37
CA ASN A 87 12.78 -0.68 -8.48
C ASN A 87 11.53 0.19 -8.58
N SER A 88 10.63 -0.10 -9.52
CA SER A 88 9.41 0.66 -9.74
C SER A 88 8.13 -0.13 -9.47
N ASP A 89 8.20 -1.41 -9.12
CA ASP A 89 7.04 -2.28 -8.94
C ASP A 89 6.95 -2.78 -7.50
N PHE A 90 5.87 -2.39 -6.81
CA PHE A 90 5.61 -2.70 -5.41
C PHE A 90 4.23 -3.33 -5.23
N THR A 91 4.10 -4.22 -4.26
CA THR A 91 2.84 -4.91 -3.97
C THR A 91 2.64 -5.03 -2.47
N LEU A 92 1.43 -4.72 -2.02
CA LEU A 92 0.92 -5.11 -0.71
C LEU A 92 -0.05 -6.28 -0.90
N THR A 93 0.19 -7.40 -0.24
CA THR A 93 -0.68 -8.56 -0.24
C THR A 93 -1.33 -8.72 1.13
N ILE A 94 -2.63 -8.97 1.11
CA ILE A 94 -3.42 -9.32 2.31
C ILE A 94 -4.01 -10.69 2.03
N SER A 95 -3.53 -11.69 2.76
CA SER A 95 -4.09 -13.04 2.74
C SER A 95 -5.19 -13.16 3.79
N GLY A 96 -6.13 -14.08 3.61
CA GLY A 96 -7.22 -14.29 4.58
C GLY A 96 -7.98 -13.00 4.89
N VAL A 97 -8.41 -12.26 3.87
CA VAL A 97 -9.07 -10.95 3.98
C VAL A 97 -10.24 -11.03 4.97
N GLN A 98 -10.30 -10.09 5.90
CA GLN A 98 -11.37 -9.98 6.88
C GLN A 98 -12.23 -8.74 6.59
N ALA A 99 -13.45 -8.68 7.15
CA ALA A 99 -14.37 -7.57 6.89
C ALA A 99 -13.79 -6.22 7.37
N GLU A 100 -13.03 -6.25 8.47
CA GLU A 100 -12.31 -5.13 9.03
C GLU A 100 -11.13 -4.65 8.19
N ASP A 101 -10.69 -5.40 7.18
CA ASP A 101 -9.62 -4.98 6.27
C ASP A 101 -10.14 -3.99 5.20
N ALA A 102 -11.44 -3.68 5.20
CA ALA A 102 -12.03 -2.61 4.42
C ALA A 102 -11.52 -1.24 4.85
N ALA A 103 -10.72 -0.61 3.98
CA ALA A 103 -10.04 0.63 4.25
C ALA A 103 -9.53 1.27 2.96
N VAL A 104 -9.11 2.53 3.07
CA VAL A 104 -8.26 3.15 2.06
C VAL A 104 -6.81 2.75 2.32
N TYR A 105 -6.08 2.30 1.31
CA TYR A 105 -4.67 1.98 1.44
C TYR A 105 -3.83 3.01 0.69
N TYR A 106 -2.68 3.36 1.24
CA TYR A 106 -1.81 4.38 0.66
C TYR A 106 -0.42 3.83 0.48
N PHE A 107 0.11 3.98 -0.73
CA PHE A 107 1.54 3.87 -0.96
C PHE A 107 2.16 5.25 -0.77
N TYR A 108 3.14 5.34 0.12
CA TYR A 108 3.88 6.56 0.38
C TYR A 108 5.36 6.33 0.11
N HIS A 109 5.95 7.19 -0.71
CA HIS A 109 7.39 7.23 -0.95
C HIS A 109 7.90 8.63 -0.67
N CYS A 110 8.83 8.77 0.28
CA CYS A 110 9.48 10.04 0.57
C CYS A 110 10.86 10.03 -0.06
N GLN A 111 11.03 10.71 -1.18
CA GLN A 111 12.38 10.94 -1.69
C GLN A 111 13.07 11.88 -0.70
N GLN A 112 13.98 11.33 0.12
CA GLN A 112 14.97 12.20 0.74
C GLN A 112 15.76 12.79 -0.41
N HIS A 113 15.50 14.05 -0.74
CA HIS A 113 16.48 14.85 -1.42
C HIS A 113 17.71 14.77 -0.53
N HIS A 114 18.67 13.93 -0.91
CA HIS A 114 20.01 14.03 -0.39
C HIS A 114 20.55 15.32 -1.00
N ASN A 115 20.13 16.46 -0.43
CA ASN A 115 20.76 17.74 -0.62
C ASN A 115 22.08 17.62 0.14
N TYR A 116 23.05 16.88 -0.43
CA TYR A 116 24.43 17.24 -0.17
C TYR A 116 24.57 18.61 -0.83
N PRO A 117 24.93 19.68 -0.11
CA PRO A 117 25.63 20.74 -0.77
C PRO A 117 26.97 20.12 -1.15
N LEU A 118 27.14 19.69 -2.40
CA LEU A 118 28.48 19.63 -2.95
C LEU A 118 28.90 21.09 -3.09
N THR A 119 29.52 21.61 -2.03
CA THR A 119 30.43 22.73 -2.14
C THR A 119 31.46 22.38 -3.21
N GLN A 120 31.41 23.08 -4.33
CA GLN A 120 32.58 23.66 -4.98
C GLN A 120 32.17 24.87 -5.81
#